data_AF-A0A081XQT4-F1
#
_entry.id   AF-A0A081XQT4-F1
#
_cell.length_a   1.000
_cell.length_b   1.000
_cell.length_c   1.000
_cell.angle_alpha   90.00
_cell.angle_beta   90.00
_cell.angle_gamma   90.00
#
_symmetry.space_group_name_H-M   'P 1'
#
loop_
_entity.id
_entity.type
_entity.pdbx_description
1 polymer ?
#
loop_
_entity_poly.entity_id
_entity_poly.type
_entity_poly.pdbx_seq_one_letter_code
_entity_poly.pdbx_strand_id
1 'polypeptide(L)' 'MNIVNPGPVDTDHLSRETYDAVAALFPAGRWGMPDDPARLIAWLATDEADWITGQVIDSEGGFRR' A
#
# COMPACT_ATOMS: atom_id res chain seq x y z
N MET A 1 18.15 -5.61 -0.87
CA MET A 1 17.07 -5.42 0.14
C MET A 1 16.28 -4.20 -0.27
N ASN A 2 14.95 -4.30 -0.33
CA ASN A 2 14.04 -3.19 -0.59
C ASN A 2 13.08 -3.04 0.59
N ILE A 3 12.43 -1.89 0.68
CA ILE A 3 11.39 -1.57 1.66
C ILE A 3 10.11 -1.27 0.89
N VAL A 4 9.00 -1.85 1.31
CA VAL A 4 7.67 -1.52 0.80
C VAL A 4 6.95 -0.70 1.86
N ASN A 5 6.59 0.54 1.50
CA ASN A 5 5.70 1.38 2.30
C ASN A 5 4.27 1.21 1.77
N PRO A 6 3.37 0.56 2.53
CA PRO A 6 2.02 0.29 2.05
C PRO A 6 1.05 1.47 2.22
N GLY A 7 1.46 2.54 2.90
CA GLY A 7 0.53 3.56 3.39
C GLY A 7 -0.51 2.98 4.36
N PRO A 8 -1.64 3.69 4.58
CA PRO A 8 -2.72 3.16 5.41
C PRO A 8 -3.36 1.92 4.77
N VAL A 9 -3.37 0.80 5.51
CA VAL A 9 -3.97 -0.48 5.10
C VAL A 9 -5.00 -0.95 6.13
N ASP A 10 -6.16 -1.40 5.66
CA ASP A 10 -7.24 -1.86 6.53
C ASP A 10 -6.88 -3.25 7.05
N THR A 11 -6.98 -3.41 8.36
CA THR A 11 -6.68 -4.65 9.08
C THR A 11 -7.87 -5.08 9.95
N ASP A 12 -9.09 -4.74 9.51
CA ASP A 12 -10.37 -5.07 10.15
C ASP A 12 -10.59 -4.41 11.52
N HIS A 13 -10.04 -3.22 11.75
CA HIS A 13 -10.00 -2.61 13.09
C HIS A 13 -10.63 -1.22 13.20
N LEU A 14 -11.26 -0.71 12.14
CA LEU A 14 -11.75 0.66 12.10
C LEU A 14 -13.27 0.78 12.10
N SER A 15 -13.77 1.85 12.72
CA SER A 15 -15.17 2.24 12.61
C SER A 15 -15.45 2.74 11.19
N ARG A 16 -16.72 2.70 10.79
CA ARG A 16 -17.17 3.22 9.48
C ARG A 16 -16.82 4.70 9.29
N GLU A 17 -16.93 5.51 10.34
CA GLU A 17 -16.60 6.93 10.30
C GLU A 17 -15.11 7.16 10.01
N THR A 18 -14.23 6.41 10.68
CA THR A 18 -12.79 6.49 10.44
C THR A 18 -12.44 6.00 9.03
N TYR A 19 -13.12 4.96 8.54
CA TYR A 19 -12.95 4.49 7.18
C TYR A 19 -13.25 5.59 6.16
N ASP A 20 -14.42 6.24 6.25
CA ASP A 20 -14.85 7.26 5.30
C ASP A 20 -13.91 8.48 5.30
N ALA A 21 -13.48 8.92 6.50
CA ALA A 21 -12.57 10.05 6.66
C ALA A 21 -11.23 9.83 5.97
N VAL A 22 -10.67 8.63 6.07
CA VAL A 22 -9.36 8.32 5.49
C VAL A 22 -9.48 7.92 4.03
N ALA A 23 -10.55 7.23 3.61
CA ALA A 23 -10.81 6.92 2.21
C ALA A 23 -10.85 8.20 1.35
N ALA A 24 -11.31 9.32 1.90
CA ALA A 24 -11.29 10.64 1.24
C ALA A 24 -9.88 11.19 0.98
N LEU A 25 -8.86 10.70 1.69
CA LEU A 25 -7.46 11.07 1.48
C LEU A 25 -6.82 10.32 0.31
N PHE A 26 -7.46 9.25 -0.19
CA PHE A 26 -7.03 8.52 -1.36
C PHE A 26 -7.73 9.03 -2.62
N PRO A 27 -7.01 9.24 -3.74
CA PRO A 27 -7.62 9.60 -5.02
C PRO A 27 -8.69 8.62 -5.51
N ALA A 28 -8.51 7.33 -5.24
CA ALA A 28 -9.46 6.28 -5.61
C ALA A 28 -10.69 6.22 -4.69
N GLY A 29 -10.76 7.04 -3.64
CA GLY A 29 -11.87 7.05 -2.68
C GLY A 29 -12.04 5.73 -1.92
N ARG A 30 -10.98 4.90 -1.87
CA ARG A 30 -10.97 3.62 -1.17
C ARG A 30 -9.72 3.52 -0.32
N TRP A 31 -9.84 2.77 0.76
CA TRP A 31 -8.72 2.39 1.60
C TRP A 31 -7.91 1.24 0.94
N GLY A 32 -6.62 1.11 1.28
CA GLY A 32 -5.77 0.00 0.84
C GLY A 32 -6.06 -1.32 1.58
N MET A 33 -6.24 -2.41 0.87
CA MET A 33 -6.42 -3.74 1.47
C MET A 33 -5.07 -4.45 1.60
N PRO A 34 -4.91 -5.46 2.49
CA PRO A 34 -3.65 -6.19 2.65
C PRO A 34 -3.09 -6.75 1.33
N ASP A 35 -3.98 -7.13 0.42
CA ASP A 35 -3.62 -7.61 -0.93
C ASP A 35 -2.97 -6.56 -1.82
N ASP A 36 -3.23 -5.26 -1.61
CA ASP A 36 -2.69 -4.18 -2.44
C ASP A 36 -1.14 -4.13 -2.38
N PRO A 37 -0.49 -3.97 -1.21
CA PRO A 37 0.96 -4.04 -1.12
C PRO A 37 1.51 -5.47 -1.27
N ALA A 38 0.73 -6.51 -0.93
CA ALA A 38 1.17 -7.89 -1.08
C ALA A 38 1.46 -8.25 -2.54
N ARG A 39 0.70 -7.71 -3.50
CA ARG A 39 0.95 -7.91 -4.94
C ARG A 39 2.30 -7.34 -5.37
N LEU A 40 2.69 -6.16 -4.88
CA LEU A 40 4.01 -5.60 -5.14
C LEU A 40 5.11 -6.44 -4.50
N ILE A 41 4.93 -6.86 -3.25
CA ILE A 41 5.88 -7.72 -2.53
C ILE A 41 6.09 -9.03 -3.30
N ALA A 42 5.01 -9.65 -3.77
CA ALA A 42 5.07 -10.88 -4.56
C ALA A 42 5.87 -10.68 -5.87
N TRP A 43 5.67 -9.56 -6.57
CA TRP A 43 6.45 -9.22 -7.76
C TRP A 43 7.93 -8.99 -7.46
N LEU A 44 8.24 -8.25 -6.38
CA LEU A 44 9.62 -8.00 -5.93
C LEU A 44 10.37 -9.28 -5.52
N ALA A 45 9.65 -10.36 -5.24
CA ALA A 45 10.22 -11.66 -4.92
C ALA A 45 10.51 -12.54 -6.17
N THR A 46 10.23 -12.04 -7.38
CA THR A 46 10.51 -12.75 -8.63
C THR A 46 11.82 -12.28 -9.28
N ASP A 47 12.34 -13.08 -10.21
CA ASP A 47 13.54 -12.75 -10.99
C ASP A 47 13.37 -11.50 -11.87
N GLU A 48 12.13 -11.07 -12.15
CA GLU A 48 11.85 -9.84 -12.92
C GLU A 48 12.34 -8.57 -12.18
N ALA A 49 12.47 -8.64 -10.86
CA ALA A 49 12.88 -7.51 -10.02
C ALA A 49 14.38 -7.52 -9.65
N ASP A 50 15.20 -8.42 -10.23
CA ASP A 50 16.60 -8.67 -9.81
C ASP A 50 17.49 -7.42 -9.75
N TRP A 51 17.24 -6.44 -10.64
CA TRP A 51 18.03 -5.20 -10.68
C TRP A 51 17.58 -4.14 -9.67
N ILE A 52 16.49 -4.36 -8.93
CA ILE A 52 15.93 -3.39 -7.98
C ILE A 52 16.46 -3.71 -6.58
N THR A 53 17.30 -2.82 -6.04
CA THR A 53 17.82 -2.94 -4.68
C THR A 53 17.99 -1.56 -4.04
N GLY A 54 17.90 -1.51 -2.70
CA GLY A 54 18.08 -0.30 -1.91
C GLY A 54 16.93 0.71 -2.02
N GLN A 55 15.78 0.32 -2.57
CA GLN A 55 14.66 1.23 -2.78
C GLN A 55 13.68 1.21 -1.62
N VAL A 56 13.05 2.37 -1.39
CA VAL A 56 11.77 2.48 -0.70
C VAL A 56 10.72 2.64 -1.79
N ILE A 57 9.76 1.72 -1.86
CA ILE A 57 8.71 1.75 -2.87
C ILE A 57 7.37 1.96 -2.16
N ASP A 58 6.71 3.05 -2.52
CA ASP A 58 5.40 3.43 -1.96
C ASP A 58 4.28 2.73 -2.75
N SER A 59 3.62 1.77 -2.09
CA SER A 59 2.42 1.07 -2.57
C SER A 59 1.17 1.58 -1.86
N GLU A 60 1.03 2.91 -1.77
CA GLU A 60 0.06 3.58 -0.89
C GLU A 60 -1.14 4.19 -1.62
N GLY A 61 -1.42 3.77 -2.86
CA GLY A 61 -2.61 4.22 -3.60
C GLY A 61 -2.70 5.73 -3.83
N GLY A 62 -1.59 6.46 -3.72
CA GLY A 62 -1.54 7.93 -3.84
C GLY A 62 -2.09 8.67 -2.61
N PHE A 63 -2.01 8.06 -1.43
CA PHE A 63 -2.40 8.67 -0.15
C PHE A 63 -1.87 10.10 -0.01
N ARG A 64 -2.78 11.06 0.20
CA ARG A 64 -2.40 12.47 0.41
C ARG A 64 -2.20 12.73 1.90
N ARG A 65 -0.96 13.03 2.26
CA ARG A 65 -0.52 13.42 3.61
C ARG A 65 -0.38 14.93 3.78
#